data_AF-A0A419YUJ4-F1
#
_entry.id   AF-A0A419YUJ4-F1
#
_cell.length_a   1.000
_cell.length_b   1.000
_cell.length_c   1.000
_cell.angle_alpha   90.00
_cell.angle_beta   90.00
_cell.angle_gamma   90.00
#
_symmetry.space_group_name_H-M   'P 1'
#
loop_
_entity.id
_entity.type
_entity.pdbx_description
1 polymer ?
#
loop_
_entity_poly.entity_id
_entity_poly.type
_entity_poly.pdbx_seq_one_letter_code
_entity_poly.pdbx_strand_id
1 'polypeptide(L)'
;MTTRRAFLGTAGAVGAATLLGIAPASGDTERRDGSPPAGERQARAALLRVDTDTQKHYDALRSGVTAHLSPVIVVYNDFAGGLYTLVHDGERISEHPVPEVFQLAKAVAHAPLGIYSILAPYLDPRIPNLPNADHLDLHDLRTVAFEGPRSSGWVGPLEAFGNTLSTALGAVGSANLAPDLDAACRRILAASLLFIDRSAAAGSFDMRSFEDFSGSVRADIGTTMGWAANGQVEGVKDVMTRWRARVGEKDWADLYVVVMAIWTTSALNHNSIVLRQYMNQAKVDSHLIDLMMAQFPADPVDVALDNLARIVQDNVAAEMVFPLDQELADALKGQEDLLAPAIRRQLACPFHNGQKRVRAAAVHAEP
;
A
#
# COMPACT_ATOMS: atom_id res chain seq x y z
N MET A 1 29.42 28.65 -3.61
CA MET A 1 29.06 28.71 -2.18
C MET A 1 28.90 27.29 -1.68
N THR A 2 29.85 26.87 -0.88
CA THR A 2 29.99 25.55 -0.26
C THR A 2 29.17 25.46 1.03
N THR A 3 28.36 24.43 1.17
CA THR A 3 28.17 23.76 2.46
C THR A 3 28.20 22.25 2.23
N ARG A 4 29.27 21.65 2.77
CA ARG A 4 29.52 20.23 2.90
C ARG A 4 28.52 19.61 3.88
N ARG A 5 28.09 18.38 3.60
CA ARG A 5 28.12 17.27 4.57
C ARG A 5 28.25 15.96 3.79
N ALA A 6 29.46 15.42 3.80
CA ALA A 6 29.75 14.03 3.51
C ALA A 6 29.89 13.28 4.84
N PHE A 7 29.59 11.96 4.80
CA PHE A 7 29.95 10.81 5.64
C PHE A 7 28.71 9.89 5.72
N LEU A 8 28.68 8.80 4.92
CA LEU A 8 29.24 7.46 5.16
C LEU A 8 28.38 6.63 6.12
N GLY A 9 27.92 5.47 5.64
CA GLY A 9 27.45 4.38 6.50
C GLY A 9 26.22 3.66 5.98
N THR A 10 26.46 2.61 5.19
CA THR A 10 25.58 1.46 4.95
C THR A 10 24.84 1.01 6.22
N ALA A 11 23.52 0.94 6.16
CA ALA A 11 22.72 0.08 7.04
C ALA A 11 21.48 -0.34 6.25
N GLY A 12 21.42 -1.63 5.91
CA GLY A 12 20.24 -2.25 5.32
C GLY A 12 19.02 -2.07 6.23
N ALA A 13 17.86 -2.01 5.59
CA ALA A 13 16.57 -1.91 6.27
C ALA A 13 16.44 -3.04 7.29
N VAL A 14 16.51 -2.69 8.57
CA VAL A 14 16.15 -3.55 9.68
C VAL A 14 14.64 -3.72 9.63
N GLY A 15 14.20 -4.95 9.38
CA GLY A 15 12.81 -5.36 9.53
C GLY A 15 12.31 -4.98 10.93
N ALA A 16 11.07 -4.51 10.99
CA ALA A 16 10.44 -4.02 12.21
C ALA A 16 10.44 -5.09 13.32
N ALA A 17 11.45 -5.05 14.17
CA ALA A 17 11.34 -5.55 15.54
C ALA A 17 10.68 -4.42 16.34
N THR A 18 9.42 -4.64 16.71
CA THR A 18 8.66 -3.79 17.63
C THR A 18 9.38 -3.77 18.98
N LEU A 19 10.22 -2.76 19.18
CA LEU A 19 10.81 -2.40 20.47
C LEU A 19 9.70 -1.94 21.41
N LEU A 20 9.41 -2.74 22.46
CA LEU A 20 8.76 -2.27 23.67
C LEU A 20 9.71 -1.30 24.41
N GLY A 21 9.79 -0.06 23.91
CA GLY A 21 10.48 1.04 24.56
C GLY A 21 9.58 1.68 25.62
N ILE A 22 9.78 1.33 26.89
CA ILE A 22 9.18 2.06 28.02
C ILE A 22 10.20 3.10 28.48
N ALA A 23 9.97 4.37 28.17
CA ALA A 23 10.60 5.49 28.85
C ALA A 23 9.92 5.71 30.23
N PRO A 24 10.67 6.07 31.29
CA PRO A 24 10.08 6.19 32.62
C PRO A 24 9.34 7.52 32.76
N ALA A 25 8.06 7.45 33.13
CA ALA A 25 7.32 8.59 33.66
C ALA A 25 7.83 8.91 35.07
N SER A 26 8.24 10.16 35.28
CA SER A 26 8.59 10.76 36.55
C SER A 26 7.35 10.87 37.44
N GLY A 27 7.41 10.22 38.61
CA GLY A 27 6.41 10.32 39.67
C GLY A 27 7.02 9.82 40.96
N ASP A 28 7.37 10.76 41.83
CA ASP A 28 8.02 10.52 43.12
C ASP A 28 7.12 9.69 44.05
N THR A 29 7.48 8.41 44.19
CA THR A 29 7.27 7.63 45.41
C THR A 29 8.49 6.74 45.58
N GLU A 30 9.25 6.99 46.64
CA GLU A 30 10.48 6.32 47.09
C GLU A 30 10.72 4.92 46.50
N ARG A 31 11.43 4.82 45.36
CA ARG A 31 11.83 3.53 44.80
C ARG A 31 13.18 3.12 45.37
N ARG A 32 13.18 2.03 46.14
CA ARG A 32 14.36 1.18 46.37
C ARG A 32 15.08 0.98 45.03
N ASP A 33 16.37 1.24 45.01
CA ASP A 33 17.26 1.02 43.88
C ASP A 33 17.28 -0.48 43.55
N GLY A 34 16.32 -0.90 42.71
CA GLY A 34 15.87 -2.28 42.57
C GLY A 34 16.53 -2.99 41.40
N SER A 35 17.84 -2.84 41.22
CA SER A 35 18.55 -3.68 40.26
C SER A 35 18.44 -5.14 40.73
N PRO A 36 17.89 -6.06 39.91
CA PRO A 36 17.73 -7.45 40.32
C PRO A 36 19.09 -8.04 40.71
N PRO A 37 19.18 -8.99 41.65
CA PRO A 37 20.44 -9.60 42.09
C PRO A 37 21.30 -10.06 40.91
N ALA A 38 22.63 -10.07 41.06
CA ALA A 38 23.55 -10.39 39.96
C ALA A 38 23.25 -11.73 39.28
N GLY A 39 22.90 -12.76 40.07
CA GLY A 39 22.46 -14.06 39.54
C GLY A 39 21.16 -13.99 38.75
N GLU A 40 20.19 -13.15 39.17
CA GLU A 40 18.95 -12.93 38.42
C GLU A 40 19.22 -12.21 37.09
N ARG A 41 20.10 -11.19 37.08
CA ARG A 41 20.51 -10.52 35.83
C ARG A 41 21.16 -11.48 34.86
N GLN A 42 22.05 -12.34 35.34
CA GLN A 42 22.71 -13.36 34.50
C GLN A 42 21.69 -14.34 33.93
N ALA A 43 20.74 -14.82 34.73
CA ALA A 43 19.69 -15.71 34.27
C ALA A 43 18.80 -15.05 33.19
N ARG A 44 18.36 -13.80 33.41
CA ARG A 44 17.60 -13.03 32.42
C ARG A 44 18.37 -12.84 31.11
N ALA A 45 19.67 -12.52 31.20
CA ALA A 45 20.52 -12.38 30.02
C ALA A 45 20.70 -13.70 29.26
N ALA A 46 20.78 -14.84 29.98
CA ALA A 46 20.84 -16.15 29.34
C ALA A 46 19.55 -16.49 28.58
N LEU A 47 18.38 -16.18 29.15
CA LEU A 47 17.09 -16.38 28.48
C LEU A 47 16.95 -15.51 27.23
N LEU A 48 17.33 -14.22 27.30
CA LEU A 48 17.32 -13.32 26.13
C LEU A 48 18.30 -13.74 25.04
N ARG A 49 19.42 -14.39 25.41
CA ARG A 49 20.39 -14.92 24.45
C ARG A 49 19.80 -16.03 23.60
N VAL A 50 18.87 -16.83 24.12
CA VAL A 50 18.17 -17.86 23.32
C VAL A 50 17.52 -17.22 22.10
N ASP A 51 16.79 -16.11 22.30
CA ASP A 51 16.14 -15.39 21.21
C ASP A 51 17.16 -14.81 20.20
N THR A 52 18.25 -14.22 20.70
CA THR A 52 19.33 -13.72 19.84
C THR A 52 19.94 -14.82 18.97
N ASP A 53 20.23 -15.99 19.56
CA ASP A 53 20.81 -17.12 18.83
C ASP A 53 19.78 -17.76 17.87
N THR A 54 18.50 -17.83 18.25
CA THR A 54 17.41 -18.26 17.37
C THR A 54 17.30 -17.37 16.13
N GLN A 55 17.28 -16.04 16.30
CA GLN A 55 17.22 -15.10 15.18
C GLN A 55 18.41 -15.29 14.23
N LYS A 56 19.62 -15.48 14.76
CA LYS A 56 20.81 -15.75 13.96
C LYS A 56 20.67 -17.02 13.10
N HIS A 57 20.18 -18.12 13.68
CA HIS A 57 19.99 -19.37 12.93
C HIS A 57 18.88 -19.25 11.89
N TYR A 58 17.81 -18.54 12.24
CA TYR A 58 16.69 -18.26 11.36
C TYR A 58 17.12 -17.40 10.16
N ASP A 59 17.94 -16.36 10.38
CA ASP A 59 18.53 -15.55 9.31
C ASP A 59 19.45 -16.36 8.39
N ALA A 60 20.24 -17.27 8.96
CA ALA A 60 21.12 -18.14 8.18
C ALA A 60 20.32 -19.09 7.27
N LEU A 61 19.22 -19.67 7.78
CA LEU A 61 18.31 -20.49 6.98
C LEU A 61 17.67 -19.66 5.87
N ARG A 62 17.12 -18.49 6.20
CA ARG A 62 16.51 -17.57 5.24
C ARG A 62 17.46 -17.23 4.11
N SER A 63 18.71 -16.84 4.40
CA SER A 63 19.71 -16.56 3.39
C SER A 63 19.98 -17.78 2.48
N GLY A 64 19.99 -18.99 3.05
CA GLY A 64 20.10 -20.23 2.27
C GLY A 64 18.90 -20.46 1.37
N VAL A 65 17.67 -20.26 1.87
CA VAL A 65 16.43 -20.40 1.10
C VAL A 65 16.39 -19.38 -0.04
N THR A 66 16.71 -18.10 0.22
CA THR A 66 16.75 -17.05 -0.80
C THR A 66 17.59 -17.44 -2.02
N ALA A 67 18.74 -18.09 -1.80
CA ALA A 67 19.62 -18.55 -2.88
C ALA A 67 19.04 -19.70 -3.73
N HIS A 68 18.01 -20.38 -3.25
CA HIS A 68 17.34 -21.50 -3.93
C HIS A 68 15.97 -21.13 -4.50
N LEU A 69 15.52 -19.87 -4.34
CA LEU A 69 14.26 -19.40 -4.89
C LEU A 69 14.38 -19.25 -6.42
N SER A 70 13.84 -20.21 -7.16
CA SER A 70 13.72 -20.15 -8.61
C SER A 70 12.68 -21.15 -9.14
N PRO A 71 11.88 -20.81 -10.15
CA PRO A 71 11.68 -19.46 -10.71
C PRO A 71 10.82 -18.58 -9.77
N VAL A 72 11.01 -17.25 -9.83
CA VAL A 72 10.16 -16.27 -9.13
C VAL A 72 9.91 -15.08 -10.06
N ILE A 73 8.69 -14.57 -10.10
CA ILE A 73 8.40 -13.25 -10.69
C ILE A 73 8.22 -12.24 -9.57
N VAL A 74 8.95 -11.13 -9.65
CA VAL A 74 8.78 -9.97 -8.77
C VAL A 74 8.12 -8.86 -9.56
N VAL A 75 7.09 -8.23 -9.01
CA VAL A 75 6.40 -7.10 -9.61
C VAL A 75 6.49 -5.89 -8.69
N TYR A 76 7.17 -4.87 -9.18
CA TYR A 76 7.27 -3.58 -8.53
C TYR A 76 6.23 -2.62 -9.12
N ASN A 77 5.20 -2.27 -8.35
CA ASN A 77 4.05 -1.52 -8.84
C ASN A 77 4.31 0.00 -8.98
N ASP A 78 5.05 0.38 -10.01
CA ASP A 78 5.33 1.78 -10.34
C ASP A 78 4.24 2.48 -11.19
N PHE A 79 4.53 3.72 -11.57
CA PHE A 79 3.62 4.57 -12.34
C PHE A 79 3.46 4.13 -13.81
N ALA A 80 4.33 3.26 -14.32
CA ALA A 80 4.33 2.77 -15.70
C ALA A 80 3.51 1.48 -15.87
N GLY A 81 2.77 1.05 -14.86
CA GLY A 81 1.99 -0.19 -14.87
C GLY A 81 2.74 -1.38 -14.28
N GLY A 82 3.93 -1.12 -13.72
CA GLY A 82 4.75 -2.08 -13.01
C GLY A 82 6.00 -2.47 -13.77
N LEU A 83 7.10 -2.63 -13.04
CA LEU A 83 8.30 -3.30 -13.50
C LEU A 83 8.21 -4.77 -13.08
N TYR A 84 8.25 -5.66 -14.07
CA TYR A 84 8.20 -7.09 -13.85
C TYR A 84 9.62 -7.63 -13.97
N THR A 85 10.05 -8.47 -13.03
CA THR A 85 11.35 -9.12 -13.05
C THR A 85 11.19 -10.63 -12.91
N LEU A 86 11.60 -11.38 -13.92
CA LEU A 86 11.77 -12.83 -13.82
C LEU A 86 13.14 -13.13 -13.21
N VAL A 87 13.15 -13.89 -12.12
CA VAL A 87 14.34 -14.48 -11.50
C VAL A 87 14.32 -15.97 -11.81
N HIS A 88 15.21 -16.42 -12.69
CA HIS A 88 15.26 -17.82 -13.12
C HIS A 88 16.70 -18.25 -13.45
N ASP A 89 17.16 -19.37 -12.88
CA ASP A 89 18.49 -19.95 -13.12
C ASP A 89 19.66 -18.97 -12.90
N GLY A 90 19.54 -18.12 -11.88
CA GLY A 90 20.56 -17.10 -11.56
C GLY A 90 20.51 -15.86 -12.45
N GLU A 91 19.62 -15.80 -13.44
CA GLU A 91 19.38 -14.61 -14.27
C GLU A 91 18.23 -13.76 -13.74
N ARG A 92 18.32 -12.45 -13.96
CA ARG A 92 17.26 -11.46 -13.70
C ARG A 92 16.91 -10.76 -15.01
N ILE A 93 15.66 -10.87 -15.44
CA ILE A 93 15.16 -10.23 -16.67
C ILE A 93 14.04 -9.29 -16.27
N SER A 94 14.25 -8.00 -16.49
CA SER A 94 13.29 -6.96 -16.11
C SER A 94 12.68 -6.29 -17.33
N GLU A 95 11.35 -6.18 -17.36
CA GLU A 95 10.60 -5.56 -18.45
C GLU A 95 9.44 -4.73 -17.89
N HIS A 96 9.14 -3.59 -18.53
CA HIS A 96 7.84 -2.93 -18.36
C HIS A 96 6.89 -3.46 -19.43
N PRO A 97 5.93 -4.33 -19.08
CA PRO A 97 5.06 -4.95 -20.08
C PRO A 97 4.08 -3.97 -20.71
N VAL A 98 3.78 -2.87 -20.03
CA VAL A 98 2.61 -2.05 -20.32
C VAL A 98 2.94 -0.96 -21.33
N PRO A 99 2.17 -0.83 -22.43
CA PRO A 99 2.42 0.19 -23.45
C PRO A 99 2.13 1.62 -22.96
N GLU A 100 2.75 2.60 -23.60
CA GLU A 100 2.66 4.03 -23.23
C GLU A 100 1.21 4.56 -23.16
N VAL A 101 0.29 4.01 -23.96
CA VAL A 101 -1.15 4.38 -23.93
C VAL A 101 -1.75 4.27 -22.52
N PHE A 102 -1.26 3.35 -21.68
CA PHE A 102 -1.65 3.25 -20.28
C PHE A 102 -1.30 4.53 -19.50
N GLN A 103 -0.07 5.02 -19.66
CA GLN A 103 0.42 6.20 -18.96
C GLN A 103 -0.31 7.45 -19.45
N LEU A 104 -0.51 7.57 -20.77
CA LEU A 104 -1.23 8.69 -21.37
C LEU A 104 -2.68 8.76 -20.88
N ALA A 105 -3.40 7.62 -20.88
CA ALA A 105 -4.77 7.57 -20.42
C ALA A 105 -4.90 7.89 -18.91
N LYS A 106 -4.00 7.37 -18.08
CA LYS A 106 -3.98 7.66 -16.63
C LYS A 106 -3.60 9.11 -16.32
N ALA A 107 -2.65 9.69 -17.06
CA ALA A 107 -2.17 11.04 -16.80
C ALA A 107 -3.31 12.07 -16.88
N VAL A 108 -4.15 11.97 -17.90
CA VAL A 108 -5.30 12.89 -18.06
C VAL A 108 -6.39 12.61 -17.02
N ALA A 109 -6.64 11.35 -16.67
CA ALA A 109 -7.60 10.98 -15.63
C ALA A 109 -7.25 11.56 -14.24
N HIS A 110 -5.99 11.88 -13.99
CA HIS A 110 -5.55 12.51 -12.75
C HIS A 110 -5.79 14.02 -12.68
N ALA A 111 -6.25 14.69 -13.74
CA ALA A 111 -6.44 16.14 -13.73
C ALA A 111 -7.32 16.64 -12.56
N PRO A 112 -8.48 16.02 -12.23
CA PRO A 112 -9.25 16.41 -11.05
C PRO A 112 -8.47 16.25 -9.74
N LEU A 113 -7.69 15.17 -9.57
CA LEU A 113 -6.88 14.96 -8.37
C LEU A 113 -5.73 15.98 -8.25
N GLY A 114 -5.14 16.36 -9.38
CA GLY A 114 -4.15 17.45 -9.44
C GLY A 114 -4.74 18.78 -8.99
N ILE A 115 -5.94 19.12 -9.47
CA ILE A 115 -6.69 20.31 -9.02
C ILE A 115 -7.01 20.22 -7.53
N TYR A 116 -7.55 19.09 -7.06
CA TYR A 116 -7.86 18.86 -5.65
C TYR A 116 -6.63 19.10 -4.77
N SER A 117 -5.47 18.57 -5.15
CA SER A 117 -4.24 18.68 -4.36
C SER A 117 -3.76 20.12 -4.17
N ILE A 118 -4.09 21.02 -5.12
CA ILE A 118 -3.82 22.46 -5.02
C ILE A 118 -4.86 23.15 -4.12
N LEU A 119 -6.13 22.76 -4.23
CA LEU A 119 -7.25 23.40 -3.53
C LEU A 119 -7.46 22.90 -2.10
N ALA A 120 -7.09 21.66 -1.80
CA ALA A 120 -7.38 20.99 -0.53
C ALA A 120 -6.95 21.79 0.73
N PRO A 121 -5.75 22.43 0.76
CA PRO A 121 -5.35 23.29 1.87
C PRO A 121 -6.34 24.43 2.18
N TYR A 122 -7.09 24.87 1.19
CA TYR A 122 -7.94 26.06 1.22
C TYR A 122 -9.43 25.73 1.33
N LEU A 123 -9.80 24.47 1.53
CA LEU A 123 -11.20 24.06 1.73
C LEU A 123 -11.80 24.70 3.00
N ASP A 124 -13.13 24.76 3.06
CA ASP A 124 -13.83 25.03 4.33
C ASP A 124 -13.62 23.82 5.27
N PRO A 125 -13.12 24.02 6.51
CA PRO A 125 -12.85 22.93 7.45
C PRO A 125 -14.12 22.36 8.12
N ARG A 126 -15.31 22.69 7.60
CA ARG A 126 -16.61 22.19 8.05
C ARG A 126 -17.14 21.20 7.02
N ILE A 127 -17.76 20.13 7.52
CA ILE A 127 -18.49 19.16 6.69
C ILE A 127 -19.63 19.91 5.98
N PRO A 128 -19.68 19.91 4.64
CA PRO A 128 -20.74 20.57 3.89
C PRO A 128 -22.03 19.75 3.92
N ASN A 129 -23.16 20.35 3.55
CA ASN A 129 -24.40 19.62 3.33
C ASN A 129 -24.44 19.08 1.88
N LEU A 130 -23.67 18.02 1.62
CA LEU A 130 -23.57 17.36 0.31
C LEU A 130 -24.01 15.89 0.40
N PRO A 131 -24.43 15.27 -0.72
CA PRO A 131 -24.60 13.82 -0.76
C PRO A 131 -23.30 13.13 -0.34
N ASN A 132 -23.38 12.13 0.55
CA ASN A 132 -22.24 11.38 1.08
C ASN A 132 -21.30 12.16 2.02
N ALA A 133 -21.69 13.35 2.51
CA ALA A 133 -20.89 14.11 3.46
C ALA A 133 -20.66 13.38 4.81
N ASP A 134 -21.47 12.37 5.12
CA ASP A 134 -21.32 11.45 6.24
C ASP A 134 -20.10 10.51 6.13
N HIS A 135 -19.53 10.37 4.93
CA HIS A 135 -18.29 9.63 4.70
C HIS A 135 -17.03 10.47 4.93
N LEU A 136 -17.16 11.80 5.07
CA LEU A 136 -16.03 12.66 5.37
C LEU A 136 -15.77 12.65 6.88
N ASP A 137 -14.56 12.29 7.27
CA ASP A 137 -14.10 12.47 8.63
C ASP A 137 -13.70 13.94 8.88
N LEU A 138 -14.22 14.53 9.94
CA LEU A 138 -13.98 15.94 10.26
C LEU A 138 -12.52 16.20 10.66
N HIS A 139 -11.86 15.25 11.32
CA HIS A 139 -10.45 15.37 11.66
C HIS A 139 -9.58 15.32 10.40
N ASP A 140 -9.86 14.42 9.47
CA ASP A 140 -9.15 14.33 8.19
C ASP A 140 -9.35 15.61 7.36
N LEU A 141 -10.60 16.10 7.24
CA LEU A 141 -10.89 17.34 6.54
C LEU A 141 -10.10 18.52 7.12
N ARG A 142 -10.09 18.67 8.45
CA ARG A 142 -9.33 19.74 9.11
C ARG A 142 -7.82 19.60 8.92
N THR A 143 -7.33 18.37 8.82
CA THR A 143 -5.91 18.08 8.59
C THR A 143 -5.49 18.51 7.19
N VAL A 144 -6.35 18.29 6.17
CA VAL A 144 -6.05 18.72 4.80
C VAL A 144 -6.33 20.21 4.58
N ALA A 145 -7.34 20.80 5.22
CA ALA A 145 -7.79 22.20 5.03
C ALA A 145 -7.09 23.21 5.95
N PHE A 146 -5.75 23.14 6.03
CA PHE A 146 -4.97 23.87 7.03
C PHE A 146 -4.79 25.37 6.77
N GLU A 147 -5.00 25.87 5.55
CA GLU A 147 -4.97 27.31 5.20
C GLU A 147 -6.36 27.96 5.33
N GLY A 148 -7.41 27.22 4.93
CA GLY A 148 -8.80 27.66 4.97
C GLY A 148 -9.24 28.58 3.81
N PRO A 149 -10.56 28.85 3.70
CA PRO A 149 -11.19 29.36 2.47
C PRO A 149 -11.03 30.86 2.23
N ARG A 150 -10.47 31.60 3.19
CA ARG A 150 -10.23 33.05 3.05
C ARG A 150 -8.89 33.37 2.39
N SER A 151 -8.01 32.37 2.26
CA SER A 151 -6.71 32.55 1.64
C SER A 151 -6.81 32.32 0.13
N SER A 152 -6.11 33.16 -0.63
CA SER A 152 -6.06 33.11 -2.10
C SER A 152 -4.76 32.49 -2.63
N GLY A 153 -3.95 31.86 -1.75
CA GLY A 153 -2.65 31.28 -2.10
C GLY A 153 -2.73 30.16 -3.16
N TRP A 154 -3.91 29.60 -3.40
CA TRP A 154 -4.17 28.59 -4.43
C TRP A 154 -4.25 29.14 -5.85
N VAL A 155 -4.57 30.42 -6.05
CA VAL A 155 -4.87 30.98 -7.39
C VAL A 155 -3.68 30.80 -8.34
N GLY A 156 -2.49 31.26 -7.93
CA GLY A 156 -1.28 31.17 -8.75
C GLY A 156 -0.90 29.72 -9.11
N PRO A 157 -0.79 28.80 -8.15
CA PRO A 157 -0.57 27.38 -8.44
C PRO A 157 -1.63 26.75 -9.34
N LEU A 158 -2.91 27.12 -9.17
CA LEU A 158 -4.02 26.60 -9.97
C LEU A 158 -3.94 27.07 -11.42
N GLU A 159 -3.66 28.35 -11.65
CA GLU A 159 -3.44 28.92 -12.99
C GLU A 159 -2.21 28.30 -13.67
N ALA A 160 -1.13 28.08 -12.91
CA ALA A 160 0.07 27.42 -13.41
C ALA A 160 -0.23 25.99 -13.87
N PHE A 161 -1.03 25.23 -13.12
CA PHE A 161 -1.47 23.91 -13.54
C PHE A 161 -2.44 23.99 -14.73
N GLY A 162 -3.31 25.00 -14.77
CA GLY A 162 -4.15 25.30 -15.93
C GLY A 162 -3.34 25.47 -17.22
N ASN A 163 -2.20 26.14 -17.17
CA ASN A 163 -1.30 26.24 -18.33
C ASN A 163 -0.79 24.87 -18.80
N THR A 164 -0.42 23.97 -17.88
CA THR A 164 -0.03 22.59 -18.21
C THR A 164 -1.18 21.84 -18.91
N LEU A 165 -2.41 21.94 -18.38
CA LEU A 165 -3.59 21.31 -18.96
C LEU A 165 -3.94 21.88 -20.35
N SER A 166 -3.76 23.18 -20.55
CA SER A 166 -3.98 23.85 -21.83
C SER A 166 -2.96 23.39 -22.89
N THR A 167 -1.68 23.28 -22.52
CA THR A 167 -0.66 22.69 -23.40
C THR A 167 -1.02 21.26 -23.77
N ALA A 168 -1.43 20.44 -22.80
CA ALA A 168 -1.86 19.06 -23.07
C ALA A 168 -3.06 19.04 -24.03
N LEU A 169 -4.08 19.88 -23.80
CA LEU A 169 -5.28 19.96 -24.64
C LEU A 169 -4.94 20.31 -26.10
N GLY A 170 -4.00 21.25 -26.30
CA GLY A 170 -3.50 21.62 -27.63
C GLY A 170 -2.74 20.49 -28.33
N ALA A 171 -2.11 19.59 -27.57
CA ALA A 171 -1.28 18.51 -28.08
C ALA A 171 -2.03 17.18 -28.30
N VAL A 172 -3.22 16.96 -27.72
CA VAL A 172 -3.92 15.66 -27.77
C VAL A 172 -4.06 15.12 -29.19
N GLY A 173 -4.34 15.99 -30.17
CA GLY A 173 -4.53 15.56 -31.57
C GLY A 173 -3.26 15.03 -32.24
N SER A 174 -2.09 15.37 -31.71
CA SER A 174 -0.80 14.89 -32.19
C SER A 174 -0.32 13.64 -31.44
N ALA A 175 -1.01 13.22 -30.37
CA ALA A 175 -0.64 12.06 -29.56
C ALA A 175 -1.06 10.71 -30.19
N ASN A 176 -1.75 10.73 -31.35
CA ASN A 176 -2.16 9.53 -32.08
C ASN A 176 -2.95 8.53 -31.22
N LEU A 177 -3.86 9.04 -30.39
CA LEU A 177 -4.72 8.24 -29.53
C LEU A 177 -5.90 7.65 -30.32
N ALA A 178 -6.47 6.56 -29.82
CA ALA A 178 -7.73 6.04 -30.33
C ALA A 178 -8.84 7.13 -30.27
N PRO A 179 -9.80 7.18 -31.23
CA PRO A 179 -10.73 8.31 -31.34
C PRO A 179 -11.57 8.59 -30.09
N ASP A 180 -12.03 7.55 -29.41
CA ASP A 180 -12.80 7.65 -28.17
C ASP A 180 -11.93 8.09 -26.98
N LEU A 181 -10.69 7.61 -26.90
CA LEU A 181 -9.70 8.04 -25.91
C LEU A 181 -9.30 9.52 -26.11
N ASP A 182 -8.99 9.94 -27.34
CA ASP A 182 -8.73 11.35 -27.67
C ASP A 182 -9.91 12.23 -27.22
N ALA A 183 -11.14 11.85 -27.57
CA ALA A 183 -12.33 12.61 -27.24
C ALA A 183 -12.56 12.70 -25.72
N ALA A 184 -12.36 11.60 -24.98
CA ALA A 184 -12.45 11.60 -23.52
C ALA A 184 -11.37 12.51 -22.89
N CYS A 185 -10.11 12.40 -23.35
CA CYS A 185 -9.03 13.24 -22.87
C CYS A 185 -9.33 14.74 -23.08
N ARG A 186 -9.82 15.13 -24.27
CA ARG A 186 -10.20 16.51 -24.55
C ARG A 186 -11.30 17.02 -23.62
N ARG A 187 -12.32 16.21 -23.36
CA ARG A 187 -13.43 16.60 -22.48
C ARG A 187 -12.97 16.79 -21.04
N ILE A 188 -12.13 15.88 -20.52
CA ILE A 188 -11.55 16.00 -19.17
C ILE A 188 -10.72 17.28 -19.06
N LEU A 189 -9.81 17.52 -20.01
CA LEU A 189 -8.94 18.69 -19.99
C LEU A 189 -9.73 20.00 -20.14
N ALA A 190 -10.70 20.05 -21.05
CA ALA A 190 -11.53 21.24 -21.25
C ALA A 190 -12.41 21.56 -20.02
N ALA A 191 -13.03 20.54 -19.40
CA ALA A 191 -13.80 20.72 -18.17
C ALA A 191 -12.92 21.18 -16.99
N SER A 192 -11.70 20.65 -16.92
CA SER A 192 -10.70 21.04 -15.90
C SER A 192 -10.31 22.51 -16.04
N LEU A 193 -10.00 22.95 -17.26
CA LEU A 193 -9.70 24.37 -17.55
C LEU A 193 -10.89 25.27 -17.22
N LEU A 194 -12.10 24.87 -17.61
CA LEU A 194 -13.31 25.63 -17.30
C LEU A 194 -13.53 25.81 -15.79
N PHE A 195 -13.28 24.76 -15.00
CA PHE A 195 -13.37 24.84 -13.54
C PHE A 195 -12.30 25.76 -12.95
N ILE A 196 -11.05 25.65 -13.43
CA ILE A 196 -9.93 26.51 -13.02
C ILE A 196 -10.25 27.98 -13.31
N ASP A 197 -10.63 28.30 -14.55
CA ASP A 197 -10.90 29.67 -14.98
C ASP A 197 -12.03 30.30 -14.17
N ARG A 198 -13.12 29.56 -13.94
CA ARG A 198 -14.25 30.04 -13.14
C ARG A 198 -13.87 30.29 -11.68
N SER A 199 -13.12 29.37 -11.08
CA SER A 199 -12.70 29.48 -9.70
C SER A 199 -11.75 30.67 -9.53
N ALA A 200 -10.72 30.77 -10.37
CA ALA A 200 -9.76 31.88 -10.34
C ALA A 200 -10.44 33.24 -10.57
N ALA A 201 -11.32 33.35 -11.56
CA ALA A 201 -12.06 34.59 -11.84
C ALA A 201 -12.99 35.00 -10.69
N ALA A 202 -13.63 34.04 -10.02
CA ALA A 202 -14.48 34.31 -8.86
C ALA A 202 -13.66 34.61 -7.59
N GLY A 203 -12.38 34.21 -7.55
CA GLY A 203 -11.56 34.25 -6.33
C GLY A 203 -12.07 33.29 -5.24
N SER A 204 -12.89 32.31 -5.60
CA SER A 204 -13.53 31.40 -4.66
C SER A 204 -13.89 30.06 -5.31
N PHE A 205 -13.92 29.00 -4.51
CA PHE A 205 -14.42 27.68 -4.86
C PHE A 205 -15.03 27.04 -3.60
N ASP A 206 -15.76 25.94 -3.76
CA ASP A 206 -16.22 25.12 -2.63
C ASP A 206 -16.26 23.63 -3.02
N MET A 207 -16.55 22.75 -2.05
CA MET A 207 -16.63 21.31 -2.30
C MET A 207 -17.75 20.98 -3.30
N ARG A 208 -18.84 21.76 -3.33
CA ARG A 208 -19.95 21.51 -4.25
C ARG A 208 -19.54 21.76 -5.70
N SER A 209 -18.89 22.89 -5.97
CA SER A 209 -18.45 23.23 -7.32
C SER A 209 -17.40 22.24 -7.82
N PHE A 210 -16.56 21.70 -6.92
CA PHE A 210 -15.60 20.65 -7.23
C PHE A 210 -16.28 19.28 -7.48
N GLU A 211 -17.29 18.90 -6.70
CA GLU A 211 -18.11 17.70 -6.95
C GLU A 211 -18.86 17.79 -8.30
N ASP A 212 -19.44 18.94 -8.62
CA ASP A 212 -20.13 19.15 -9.90
C ASP A 212 -19.14 19.03 -11.08
N PHE A 213 -17.94 19.61 -10.95
CA PHE A 213 -16.86 19.47 -11.93
C PHE A 213 -16.41 18.00 -12.08
N SER A 214 -15.99 17.35 -11.00
CA SER A 214 -15.46 15.99 -11.04
C SER A 214 -16.54 14.97 -11.47
N GLY A 215 -17.79 15.20 -11.08
CA GLY A 215 -18.95 14.44 -11.55
C GLY A 215 -19.17 14.57 -13.06
N SER A 216 -18.97 15.76 -13.63
CA SER A 216 -19.17 15.98 -15.08
C SER A 216 -18.20 15.20 -15.97
N VAL A 217 -17.00 14.87 -15.45
CA VAL A 217 -15.96 14.14 -16.19
C VAL A 217 -15.89 12.64 -15.86
N ARG A 218 -16.75 12.14 -14.95
CA ARG A 218 -16.72 10.76 -14.46
C ARG A 218 -16.78 9.72 -15.58
N ALA A 219 -17.67 9.91 -16.56
CA ALA A 219 -17.83 8.96 -17.67
C ALA A 219 -16.56 8.90 -18.54
N ASP A 220 -15.95 10.05 -18.82
CA ASP A 220 -14.72 10.14 -19.60
C ASP A 220 -13.53 9.51 -18.87
N ILE A 221 -13.43 9.70 -17.55
CA ILE A 221 -12.45 8.99 -16.72
C ILE A 221 -12.65 7.47 -16.81
N GLY A 222 -13.91 7.01 -16.84
CA GLY A 222 -14.23 5.60 -17.07
C GLY A 222 -13.68 5.09 -18.41
N THR A 223 -13.83 5.87 -19.48
CA THR A 223 -13.25 5.55 -20.80
C THR A 223 -11.72 5.48 -20.74
N THR A 224 -11.05 6.48 -20.16
CA THR A 224 -9.57 6.47 -20.08
C THR A 224 -9.06 5.31 -19.23
N MET A 225 -9.73 5.00 -18.11
CA MET A 225 -9.39 3.85 -17.27
C MET A 225 -9.59 2.52 -18.01
N GLY A 226 -10.60 2.39 -18.86
CA GLY A 226 -10.81 1.20 -19.70
C GLY A 226 -9.65 0.96 -20.68
N TRP A 227 -9.16 2.03 -21.32
CA TRP A 227 -7.98 1.96 -22.19
C TRP A 227 -6.71 1.59 -21.43
N ALA A 228 -6.50 2.17 -20.25
CA ALA A 228 -5.38 1.80 -19.39
C ALA A 228 -5.46 0.33 -18.96
N ALA A 229 -6.63 -0.14 -18.52
CA ALA A 229 -6.84 -1.53 -18.12
C ALA A 229 -6.57 -2.51 -19.29
N ASN A 230 -7.01 -2.18 -20.51
CA ASN A 230 -6.73 -2.99 -21.69
C ASN A 230 -5.21 -3.09 -21.96
N GLY A 231 -4.51 -1.95 -21.95
CA GLY A 231 -3.05 -1.91 -22.13
C GLY A 231 -2.31 -2.73 -21.07
N GLN A 232 -2.75 -2.66 -19.81
CA GLN A 232 -2.20 -3.49 -18.72
C GLN A 232 -2.40 -4.99 -18.98
N VAL A 233 -3.62 -5.40 -19.33
CA VAL A 233 -3.95 -6.81 -19.55
C VAL A 233 -3.15 -7.39 -20.71
N GLU A 234 -3.15 -6.73 -21.88
CA GLU A 234 -2.45 -7.26 -23.05
C GLU A 234 -0.92 -7.23 -22.88
N GLY A 235 -0.37 -6.16 -22.30
CA GLY A 235 1.07 -6.08 -22.02
C GLY A 235 1.55 -7.20 -21.10
N VAL A 236 0.83 -7.44 -19.99
CA VAL A 236 1.18 -8.48 -19.03
C VAL A 236 0.99 -9.87 -19.65
N LYS A 237 -0.10 -10.10 -20.38
CA LYS A 237 -0.34 -11.35 -21.11
C LYS A 237 0.84 -11.74 -22.01
N ASP A 238 1.37 -10.78 -22.75
CA ASP A 238 2.48 -11.02 -23.68
C ASP A 238 3.75 -11.43 -22.93
N VAL A 239 4.13 -10.70 -21.87
CA VAL A 239 5.29 -11.05 -21.03
C VAL A 239 5.11 -12.43 -20.39
N MET A 240 3.95 -12.69 -19.78
CA MET A 240 3.68 -13.96 -19.11
C MET A 240 3.73 -15.14 -20.07
N THR A 241 3.24 -14.98 -21.30
CA THR A 241 3.31 -16.01 -22.34
C THR A 241 4.76 -16.32 -22.72
N ARG A 242 5.60 -15.30 -22.94
CA ARG A 242 7.02 -15.49 -23.28
C ARG A 242 7.80 -16.13 -22.15
N TRP A 243 7.60 -15.65 -20.93
CA TRP A 243 8.33 -16.15 -19.77
C TRP A 243 7.91 -17.57 -19.40
N ARG A 244 6.62 -17.93 -19.55
CA ARG A 244 6.16 -19.31 -19.41
C ARG A 244 6.82 -20.26 -20.39
N ALA A 245 6.94 -19.85 -21.65
CA ALA A 245 7.66 -20.64 -22.66
C ALA A 245 9.15 -20.81 -22.31
N ARG A 246 9.76 -19.79 -21.71
CA ARG A 246 11.17 -19.83 -21.27
C ARG A 246 11.39 -20.73 -20.04
N VAL A 247 10.57 -20.56 -19.01
CA VAL A 247 10.65 -21.32 -17.75
C VAL A 247 10.23 -22.79 -17.96
N GLY A 248 9.29 -23.03 -18.87
CA GLY A 248 8.72 -24.35 -19.10
C GLY A 248 7.59 -24.69 -18.13
N GLU A 249 6.65 -25.50 -18.60
CA GLU A 249 5.40 -25.80 -17.89
C GLU A 249 5.59 -26.42 -16.50
N LYS A 250 6.62 -27.26 -16.35
CA LYS A 250 6.90 -27.95 -15.10
C LYS A 250 7.22 -26.96 -13.98
N ASP A 251 8.15 -26.05 -14.22
CA ASP A 251 8.61 -25.12 -13.19
C ASP A 251 7.65 -23.92 -13.07
N TRP A 252 6.95 -23.57 -14.15
CA TRP A 252 5.87 -22.57 -14.11
C TRP A 252 4.70 -22.97 -13.22
N ALA A 253 4.38 -24.27 -13.14
CA ALA A 253 3.28 -24.76 -12.32
C ALA A 253 3.45 -24.47 -10.82
N ASP A 254 4.70 -24.29 -10.37
CA ASP A 254 5.10 -24.07 -8.98
C ASP A 254 5.75 -22.69 -8.75
N LEU A 255 5.71 -21.82 -9.77
CA LEU A 255 6.26 -20.47 -9.72
C LEU A 255 5.59 -19.63 -8.61
N TYR A 256 6.42 -18.92 -7.84
CA TYR A 256 5.98 -17.83 -6.99
C TYR A 256 5.94 -16.50 -7.73
N VAL A 257 4.96 -15.67 -7.41
CA VAL A 257 4.83 -14.29 -7.86
C VAL A 257 4.70 -13.39 -6.63
N VAL A 258 5.56 -12.39 -6.52
CA VAL A 258 5.54 -11.42 -5.42
C VAL A 258 5.22 -10.05 -5.99
N VAL A 259 4.09 -9.47 -5.59
CA VAL A 259 3.64 -8.14 -6.02
C VAL A 259 3.83 -7.17 -4.86
N MET A 260 4.61 -6.12 -5.07
CA MET A 260 4.78 -5.05 -4.09
C MET A 260 3.81 -3.91 -4.37
N ALA A 261 2.98 -3.59 -3.38
CA ALA A 261 2.00 -2.51 -3.45
C ALA A 261 2.04 -1.65 -2.19
N ILE A 262 1.71 -0.36 -2.30
CA ILE A 262 1.52 0.50 -1.13
C ILE A 262 0.12 0.30 -0.55
N TRP A 263 -0.10 0.69 0.71
CA TRP A 263 -1.38 0.48 1.41
C TRP A 263 -2.61 0.95 0.61
N THR A 264 -2.53 2.12 -0.05
CA THR A 264 -3.65 2.68 -0.83
C THR A 264 -4.00 1.88 -2.10
N THR A 265 -3.14 0.95 -2.51
CA THR A 265 -3.31 0.14 -3.74
C THR A 265 -3.06 -1.34 -3.52
N SER A 266 -3.02 -1.80 -2.27
CA SER A 266 -2.78 -3.22 -1.92
C SER A 266 -4.02 -4.08 -2.10
N ALA A 267 -5.19 -3.60 -1.67
CA ALA A 267 -6.45 -4.29 -1.91
C ALA A 267 -6.84 -4.23 -3.40
N LEU A 268 -7.21 -5.39 -3.97
CA LEU A 268 -7.59 -5.52 -5.39
C LEU A 268 -6.51 -4.92 -6.33
N ASN A 269 -5.24 -5.21 -6.05
CA ASN A 269 -4.14 -4.71 -6.86
C ASN A 269 -4.27 -5.19 -8.33
N HIS A 270 -4.15 -4.27 -9.28
CA HIS A 270 -4.36 -4.58 -10.70
C HIS A 270 -3.36 -5.62 -11.23
N ASN A 271 -2.10 -5.61 -10.77
CA ASN A 271 -1.12 -6.60 -11.21
C ASN A 271 -1.53 -7.98 -10.73
N SER A 272 -1.93 -8.11 -9.47
CA SER A 272 -2.36 -9.37 -8.85
C SER A 272 -3.63 -9.93 -9.52
N ILE A 273 -4.59 -9.07 -9.87
CA ILE A 273 -5.79 -9.47 -10.63
C ILE A 273 -5.42 -10.09 -11.98
N VAL A 274 -4.49 -9.47 -12.72
CA VAL A 274 -4.10 -9.94 -14.06
C VAL A 274 -3.21 -11.19 -13.96
N LEU A 275 -2.18 -11.16 -13.11
CA LEU A 275 -1.21 -12.24 -12.91
C LEU A 275 -1.89 -13.55 -12.50
N ARG A 276 -2.90 -13.46 -11.64
CA ARG A 276 -3.69 -14.62 -11.19
C ARG A 276 -4.21 -15.47 -12.34
N GLN A 277 -4.56 -14.88 -13.48
CA GLN A 277 -5.08 -15.61 -14.65
C GLN A 277 -4.01 -16.49 -15.34
N TYR A 278 -2.72 -16.18 -15.15
CA TYR A 278 -1.60 -16.85 -15.82
C TYR A 278 -0.86 -17.85 -14.93
N MET A 279 -1.23 -17.93 -13.66
CA MET A 279 -0.65 -18.84 -12.68
C MET A 279 -1.41 -20.18 -12.62
N ASN A 280 -0.82 -21.17 -11.96
CA ASN A 280 -1.50 -22.41 -11.63
C ASN A 280 -2.67 -22.14 -10.68
N GLN A 281 -3.90 -22.38 -11.15
CA GLN A 281 -5.11 -22.07 -10.39
C GLN A 281 -5.24 -22.89 -9.10
N ALA A 282 -4.57 -24.05 -8.99
CA ALA A 282 -4.56 -24.85 -7.77
C ALA A 282 -3.59 -24.31 -6.70
N LYS A 283 -2.66 -23.42 -7.07
CA LYS A 283 -1.58 -22.92 -6.21
C LYS A 283 -1.57 -21.41 -6.03
N VAL A 284 -2.29 -20.67 -6.88
CA VAL A 284 -2.22 -19.21 -6.96
C VAL A 284 -2.47 -18.53 -5.61
N ASP A 285 -3.35 -19.03 -4.76
CA ASP A 285 -3.63 -18.41 -3.46
C ASP A 285 -2.48 -18.52 -2.45
N SER A 286 -1.58 -19.49 -2.62
CA SER A 286 -0.36 -19.61 -1.80
C SER A 286 0.90 -19.11 -2.49
N HIS A 287 0.84 -18.87 -3.82
CA HIS A 287 2.01 -18.52 -4.62
C HIS A 287 1.98 -17.10 -5.18
N LEU A 288 0.82 -16.43 -5.19
CA LEU A 288 0.69 -15.00 -5.49
C LEU A 288 0.67 -14.23 -4.16
N ILE A 289 1.79 -13.59 -3.85
CA ILE A 289 2.01 -12.89 -2.58
C ILE A 289 1.97 -11.39 -2.81
N ASP A 290 0.97 -10.72 -2.22
CA ASP A 290 0.91 -9.26 -2.16
C ASP A 290 1.67 -8.75 -0.93
N LEU A 291 2.83 -8.13 -1.15
CA LEU A 291 3.61 -7.47 -0.12
C LEU A 291 3.19 -6.01 -0.02
N MET A 292 2.55 -5.67 1.09
CA MET A 292 2.22 -4.28 1.42
C MET A 292 3.44 -3.54 1.92
N MET A 293 3.81 -2.46 1.23
CA MET A 293 4.98 -1.65 1.51
C MET A 293 4.57 -0.28 2.05
N ALA A 294 5.28 0.22 3.06
CA ALA A 294 5.12 1.59 3.53
C ALA A 294 5.68 2.61 2.51
N GLN A 295 6.73 2.21 1.79
CA GLN A 295 7.38 2.97 0.73
C GLN A 295 8.09 2.00 -0.22
N PHE A 296 8.41 2.47 -1.41
CA PHE A 296 9.12 1.67 -2.39
C PHE A 296 10.60 1.46 -2.02
N PRO A 297 11.10 0.22 -1.98
CA PRO A 297 12.50 -0.06 -1.67
C PRO A 297 13.43 0.28 -2.84
N ALA A 298 14.71 0.51 -2.53
CA ALA A 298 15.74 0.75 -3.54
C ALA A 298 16.07 -0.50 -4.38
N ASP A 299 16.06 -1.69 -3.74
CA ASP A 299 16.16 -2.98 -4.43
C ASP A 299 14.88 -3.79 -4.20
N PRO A 300 13.88 -3.68 -5.10
CA PRO A 300 12.62 -4.40 -4.98
C PRO A 300 12.79 -5.91 -5.11
N VAL A 301 13.74 -6.39 -5.90
CA VAL A 301 13.92 -7.83 -6.14
C VAL A 301 14.48 -8.51 -4.91
N ASP A 302 15.53 -7.95 -4.31
CA ASP A 302 16.14 -8.53 -3.11
C ASP A 302 15.16 -8.51 -1.94
N VAL A 303 14.40 -7.42 -1.75
CA VAL A 303 13.35 -7.34 -0.71
C VAL A 303 12.26 -8.39 -0.94
N ALA A 304 11.80 -8.59 -2.17
CA ALA A 304 10.79 -9.58 -2.49
C ALA A 304 11.27 -11.00 -2.24
N LEU A 305 12.48 -11.35 -2.69
CA LEU A 305 13.05 -12.69 -2.48
C LEU A 305 13.31 -12.97 -1.00
N ASP A 306 13.78 -11.97 -0.25
CA ASP A 306 14.02 -12.09 1.18
C ASP A 306 12.74 -12.34 1.99
N ASN A 307 11.64 -11.64 1.65
CA ASN A 307 10.32 -11.87 2.24
C ASN A 307 9.75 -13.23 1.82
N LEU A 308 9.88 -13.60 0.55
CA LEU A 308 9.42 -14.90 0.06
C LEU A 308 10.17 -16.05 0.75
N ALA A 309 11.48 -15.92 0.97
CA ALA A 309 12.27 -16.91 1.67
C ALA A 309 11.75 -17.12 3.10
N ARG A 310 11.31 -16.04 3.76
CA ARG A 310 10.66 -16.11 5.08
C ARG A 310 9.34 -16.88 5.03
N ILE A 311 8.49 -16.58 4.06
CA ILE A 311 7.21 -17.28 3.87
C ILE A 311 7.44 -18.77 3.61
N VAL A 312 8.35 -19.10 2.69
CA VAL A 312 8.64 -20.49 2.30
C VAL A 312 9.21 -21.29 3.47
N GLN A 313 10.15 -20.73 4.25
CA GLN A 313 10.67 -21.44 5.42
C GLN A 313 9.60 -21.58 6.52
N ASP A 314 8.75 -20.57 6.74
CA ASP A 314 7.72 -20.59 7.78
C ASP A 314 6.61 -21.58 7.47
N ASN A 315 6.28 -21.77 6.19
CA ASN A 315 5.34 -22.81 5.76
C ASN A 315 5.76 -24.21 6.23
N VAL A 316 7.06 -24.52 6.25
CA VAL A 316 7.57 -25.81 6.74
C VAL A 316 7.75 -25.78 8.26
N ALA A 317 8.29 -24.67 8.81
CA ALA A 317 8.53 -24.54 10.24
C ALA A 317 7.24 -24.66 11.05
N ALA A 318 6.14 -24.05 10.57
CA ALA A 318 4.83 -24.10 11.21
C ALA A 318 4.34 -25.54 11.44
N GLU A 319 4.40 -26.36 10.40
CA GLU A 319 3.94 -27.76 10.46
C GLU A 319 4.83 -28.62 11.37
N MET A 320 6.12 -28.30 11.44
CA MET A 320 7.09 -29.05 12.25
C MET A 320 7.10 -28.63 13.72
N VAL A 321 6.86 -27.34 14.01
CA VAL A 321 6.85 -26.78 15.37
C VAL A 321 5.49 -26.96 16.04
N PHE A 322 4.40 -26.87 15.29
CA PHE A 322 3.04 -26.99 15.77
C PHE A 322 2.26 -28.15 15.10
N PRO A 323 2.77 -29.40 15.12
CA PRO A 323 2.20 -30.51 14.35
C PRO A 323 0.80 -30.95 14.79
N LEU A 324 0.32 -30.46 15.94
CA LEU A 324 -0.97 -30.81 16.53
C LEU A 324 -1.89 -29.60 16.72
N ASP A 325 -1.44 -28.39 16.35
CA ASP A 325 -2.18 -27.15 16.55
C ASP A 325 -2.14 -26.30 15.27
N GLN A 326 -3.13 -26.53 14.40
CA GLN A 326 -3.19 -25.86 13.10
C GLN A 326 -3.44 -24.35 13.24
N GLU A 327 -4.13 -23.91 14.30
CA GLU A 327 -4.37 -22.48 14.53
C GLU A 327 -3.05 -21.76 14.82
N LEU A 328 -2.18 -22.36 15.66
CA LEU A 328 -0.84 -21.82 15.90
C LEU A 328 0.09 -21.97 14.69
N ALA A 329 -0.01 -23.07 13.93
CA ALA A 329 0.74 -23.25 12.69
C ALA A 329 0.38 -22.16 11.67
N ASP A 330 -0.92 -21.92 11.47
CA ASP A 330 -1.43 -20.90 10.55
C ASP A 330 -1.07 -19.49 11.01
N ALA A 331 -1.04 -19.22 12.32
CA ALA A 331 -0.55 -17.96 12.88
C ALA A 331 0.98 -17.77 12.79
N LEU A 332 1.77 -18.84 12.55
CA LEU A 332 3.20 -18.70 12.30
C LEU A 332 3.50 -18.36 10.83
N LYS A 333 2.77 -18.97 9.89
CA LYS A 333 3.04 -18.83 8.43
C LYS A 333 2.10 -17.87 7.70
N GLY A 334 1.01 -17.45 8.34
CA GLY A 334 -0.05 -16.63 7.76
C GLY A 334 0.07 -15.14 8.10
N GLN A 335 -1.04 -14.42 7.89
CA GLN A 335 -1.13 -12.98 8.16
C GLN A 335 -1.49 -12.65 9.63
N GLU A 336 -1.82 -13.67 10.44
CA GLU A 336 -2.14 -13.49 11.85
C GLU A 336 -0.87 -13.47 12.69
N ASP A 337 -0.86 -12.65 13.75
CA ASP A 337 0.25 -12.61 14.71
C ASP A 337 0.11 -13.76 15.72
N LEU A 338 1.17 -14.54 15.92
CA LEU A 338 1.20 -15.70 16.83
C LEU A 338 0.81 -15.35 18.28
N LEU A 339 1.05 -14.12 18.73
CA LEU A 339 0.71 -13.63 20.06
C LEU A 339 -0.74 -13.11 20.15
N ALA A 340 -1.40 -12.84 19.03
CA ALA A 340 -2.74 -12.26 18.99
C ALA A 340 -3.78 -13.06 19.79
N PRO A 341 -3.86 -14.41 19.71
CA PRO A 341 -4.82 -15.18 20.51
C PRO A 341 -4.58 -15.02 22.01
N ALA A 342 -3.30 -14.99 22.44
CA ALA A 342 -2.95 -14.80 23.84
C ALA A 342 -3.31 -13.40 24.35
N ILE A 343 -3.05 -12.36 23.54
CA ILE A 343 -3.45 -10.98 23.85
C ILE A 343 -4.98 -10.89 23.94
N ARG A 344 -5.72 -11.43 22.97
CA ARG A 344 -7.19 -11.40 22.97
C ARG A 344 -7.78 -12.06 24.22
N ARG A 345 -7.24 -13.21 24.64
CA ARG A 345 -7.64 -13.87 25.89
C ARG A 345 -7.38 -12.98 27.12
N GLN A 346 -6.23 -12.33 27.16
CA GLN A 346 -5.87 -11.42 28.26
C GLN A 346 -6.75 -10.17 28.27
N LEU A 347 -7.13 -9.61 27.11
CA LEU A 347 -8.05 -8.47 27.03
C LEU A 347 -9.51 -8.85 27.32
N ALA A 348 -9.91 -10.10 27.09
CA ALA A 348 -11.25 -10.55 27.41
C ALA A 348 -11.55 -10.52 28.93
N CYS A 349 -10.55 -10.71 29.80
CA CYS A 349 -10.75 -10.84 31.26
C CYS A 349 -10.86 -9.51 32.06
N PRO A 350 -10.14 -8.41 31.76
CA PRO A 350 -10.29 -7.15 32.50
C PRO A 350 -11.25 -6.13 31.86
N PHE A 351 -11.58 -6.24 30.55
CA PHE A 351 -12.39 -5.22 29.86
C PHE A 351 -13.90 -5.52 29.81
N HIS A 352 -14.38 -6.67 30.29
CA HIS A 352 -15.81 -7.01 30.35
C HIS A 352 -16.51 -6.64 31.68
N ASN A 353 -15.80 -6.19 32.71
CA ASN A 353 -16.39 -5.82 34.01
C ASN A 353 -16.89 -4.35 34.08
N GLY A 354 -17.54 -3.87 33.02
CA GLY A 354 -18.14 -2.53 32.96
C GLY A 354 -19.53 -2.45 32.36
N GLN A 355 -20.00 -3.48 31.64
CA GLN A 355 -21.30 -3.47 30.95
C GLN A 355 -22.16 -4.70 31.27
N LYS A 356 -22.43 -4.96 32.55
CA LYS A 356 -23.63 -5.71 32.95
C LYS A 356 -24.20 -5.12 34.23
N ARG A 357 -25.02 -4.07 34.11
CA ARG A 357 -26.10 -3.74 35.06
C ARG A 357 -27.03 -2.62 34.57
N VAL A 358 -27.66 -2.76 33.41
CA VAL A 358 -28.99 -2.14 33.17
C VAL A 358 -29.81 -3.05 32.25
N ARG A 359 -30.46 -4.06 32.82
CA ARG A 359 -31.74 -4.62 32.36
C ARG A 359 -32.12 -5.81 33.23
N ALA A 360 -32.90 -5.54 34.28
CA ALA A 360 -33.90 -6.44 34.85
C ALA A 360 -34.59 -5.72 36.02
N ALA A 361 -35.56 -4.87 35.72
CA ALA A 361 -36.62 -4.48 36.65
C ALA A 361 -37.78 -3.87 35.85
N ALA A 362 -38.51 -4.71 35.14
CA ALA A 362 -39.87 -4.41 34.69
C ALA A 362 -40.55 -5.70 34.22
N VAL A 363 -40.98 -6.54 35.16
CA VAL A 363 -42.17 -7.39 34.97
C VAL A 363 -42.90 -7.51 36.32
N HIS A 364 -44.21 -7.31 36.25
CA HIS A 364 -45.28 -7.60 37.23
C HIS A 364 -45.69 -6.49 38.21
N ALA A 365 -46.72 -5.74 37.78
CA ALA A 365 -47.98 -5.69 38.52
C ALA A 365 -49.14 -5.40 37.54
N GLU A 366 -49.88 -6.45 37.18
CA GLU A 366 -51.31 -6.38 36.79
C GLU A 366 -52.14 -6.57 38.07
N PRO A 367 -53.37 -6.03 38.14
CA PRO A 367 -54.52 -6.55 37.37
C PRO A 367 -55.18 -5.55 36.41
#